data_AF-I3TDQ8-F1
#
_entry.id   AF-I3TDQ8-F1
#
_cell.length_a   1.000
_cell.length_b   1.000
_cell.length_c   1.000
_cell.angle_alpha   90.00
_cell.angle_beta   90.00
_cell.angle_gamma   90.00
#
_symmetry.space_group_name_H-M   'P 1'
#
loop_
_entity.id
_entity.type
_entity.pdbx_description
1 polymer ?
#
loop_
_entity_poly.entity_id
_entity_poly.type
_entity_poly.pdbx_seq_one_letter_code
_entity_poly.pdbx_strand_id
1 'polypeptide(L)'
;MYHVSLDVKLGAEGPSRITRRLSELLGEPVWDGPVGLYRRGELVVLVVSRGDQLYIDIIGPEEEVNSVLAGLRDCLPLTGVYVRGMRRLGS
;
A
#
# COMPACT_ATOMS: atom_id res chain seq x y z
N MET A 1 6.02 13.62 -8.95
CA MET A 1 5.35 12.72 -7.99
C MET A 1 4.96 11.43 -8.71
N TYR A 2 4.97 10.28 -8.05
CA TYR A 2 4.67 8.97 -8.65
C TYR A 2 3.53 8.31 -7.88
N HIS A 3 2.62 7.64 -8.58
CA HIS A 3 1.44 7.04 -7.98
C HIS A 3 1.21 5.63 -8.52
N VAL A 4 0.98 4.68 -7.61
CA VAL A 4 0.65 3.29 -7.90
C VAL A 4 -0.59 2.90 -7.11
N SER A 5 -1.56 2.32 -7.81
CA SER A 5 -2.78 1.74 -7.24
C SER A 5 -2.80 0.23 -7.42
N LEU A 6 -3.05 -0.51 -6.35
CA LEU A 6 -3.13 -1.96 -6.32
C LEU A 6 -4.47 -2.42 -5.76
N ASP A 7 -5.07 -3.41 -6.40
CA ASP A 7 -6.16 -4.19 -5.85
C ASP A 7 -5.59 -5.57 -5.50
N VAL A 8 -5.75 -6.01 -4.24
CA VAL A 8 -5.15 -7.24 -3.74
C VAL A 8 -6.22 -8.13 -3.14
N LYS A 9 -6.37 -9.35 -3.65
CA LYS A 9 -7.22 -10.38 -3.07
C LYS A 9 -6.42 -11.22 -2.09
N LEU A 10 -6.83 -11.25 -0.83
CA LEU A 10 -6.14 -11.89 0.28
C LEU A 10 -7.06 -12.90 0.99
N GLY A 11 -6.47 -13.89 1.64
CA GLY A 11 -7.19 -14.66 2.66
C GLY A 11 -7.49 -13.82 3.91
N ALA A 12 -8.29 -14.36 4.84
CA ALA A 12 -8.76 -13.63 6.03
C ALA A 12 -7.66 -12.96 6.88
N GLU A 13 -6.45 -13.53 6.92
CA GLU A 13 -5.31 -12.97 7.69
C GLU A 13 -4.42 -12.01 6.88
N GLY A 14 -4.60 -11.92 5.56
CA GLY A 14 -3.73 -11.10 4.71
C GLY A 14 -3.79 -9.60 5.00
N PRO A 15 -4.97 -8.99 5.24
CA PRO A 15 -5.09 -7.58 5.61
C PRO A 15 -4.17 -7.19 6.77
N SER A 16 -4.23 -7.91 7.89
CA SER A 16 -3.42 -7.65 9.08
C SER A 16 -1.92 -7.77 8.81
N ARG A 17 -1.50 -8.71 7.95
CA ARG A 17 -0.09 -8.89 7.58
C ARG A 17 0.44 -7.69 6.77
N ILE A 18 -0.34 -7.18 5.82
CA ILE A 18 0.02 -6.01 5.01
C ILE A 18 0.10 -4.76 5.89
N THR A 19 -0.90 -4.51 6.74
CA THR A 19 -0.92 -3.36 7.67
C THR A 19 0.28 -3.38 8.60
N ARG A 20 0.59 -4.52 9.23
CA ARG A 20 1.79 -4.66 10.08
C ARG A 20 3.07 -4.35 9.31
N ARG A 21 3.20 -4.85 8.07
CA ARG A 21 4.38 -4.59 7.24
C ARG A 21 4.52 -3.11 6.88
N LEU A 22 3.42 -2.43 6.61
CA LEU A 22 3.43 -0.98 6.37
C LEU A 22 3.85 -0.22 7.63
N SER A 23 3.38 -0.63 8.81
CA SER A 23 3.82 -0.02 10.07
C SER A 23 5.32 -0.20 10.31
N GLU A 24 5.89 -1.35 9.96
CA GLU A 24 7.36 -1.57 10.02
C GLU A 24 8.13 -0.66 9.04
N LEU A 25 7.58 -0.41 7.85
CA LEU A 25 8.23 0.37 6.79
C LEU A 25 8.09 1.88 6.99
N LEU A 26 6.95 2.33 7.50
CA LEU A 26 6.52 3.73 7.48
C LEU A 26 6.30 4.32 8.88
N GLY A 27 6.31 3.50 9.93
CA GLY A 27 5.88 3.88 11.27
C GLY A 27 4.37 3.75 11.45
N GLU A 28 3.87 4.22 12.59
CA GLU A 28 2.44 4.13 12.92
C GLU A 28 1.56 4.87 11.91
N PRO A 29 0.37 4.33 11.59
CA PRO A 29 -0.58 5.00 10.72
C PRO A 29 -1.09 6.29 11.39
N VAL A 30 -1.34 7.30 10.56
CA VAL A 30 -1.99 8.56 10.96
C VAL A 30 -3.49 8.33 11.24
N TRP A 31 -4.06 7.30 10.63
CA TRP A 31 -5.43 6.85 10.85
C TRP A 31 -5.52 5.34 10.70
N ASP A 32 -6.17 4.65 11.64
CA ASP A 32 -6.35 3.21 11.65
C ASP A 32 -7.82 2.83 11.90
N GLY A 33 -8.33 1.87 11.15
CA GLY A 33 -9.75 1.50 11.08
C GLY A 33 -10.06 0.68 9.81
N PRO A 34 -11.24 0.82 9.18
CA PRO A 34 -11.50 0.18 7.87
C PRO A 34 -10.58 0.72 6.75
N VAL A 35 -9.91 1.83 7.03
CA VAL A 35 -8.92 2.49 6.20
C VAL A 35 -7.66 2.69 7.05
N GLY A 36 -6.50 2.28 6.54
CA GLY A 36 -5.19 2.64 7.08
C GLY A 36 -4.57 3.76 6.26
N LEU A 37 -4.13 4.84 6.90
CA LEU A 37 -3.44 5.95 6.25
C LEU A 37 -2.06 6.15 6.86
N TYR A 38 -1.02 6.00 6.05
CA TYR A 38 0.37 6.21 6.44
C TYR A 38 0.92 7.45 5.74
N ARG A 39 1.78 8.20 6.43
CA ARG A 39 2.45 9.37 5.88
C ARG A 39 3.88 9.49 6.38
N ARG A 40 4.81 9.70 5.46
CA ARG A 40 6.21 10.03 5.76
C ARG A 40 6.70 11.08 4.77
N GLY A 41 6.83 12.33 5.22
CA GLY A 41 7.14 13.45 4.33
C GLY A 41 6.06 13.63 3.24
N GLU A 42 6.48 13.49 1.98
CA GLU A 42 5.61 13.55 0.79
C GLU A 42 5.00 12.19 0.41
N LEU A 43 5.50 11.10 0.98
CA LEU A 43 4.96 9.77 0.75
C LEU A 43 3.67 9.58 1.55
N VAL A 44 2.62 9.13 0.88
CA VAL A 44 1.34 8.74 1.46
C VAL A 44 0.98 7.35 0.96
N VAL A 45 0.57 6.49 1.90
CA VAL A 45 0.02 5.16 1.58
C VAL A 45 -1.36 5.04 2.19
N LEU A 46 -2.35 4.78 1.34
CA LEU A 46 -3.72 4.49 1.74
C LEU A 46 -3.98 3.01 1.54
N VAL A 47 -4.54 2.36 2.55
CA VAL A 47 -4.99 0.97 2.50
C VAL A 47 -6.45 0.92 2.87
N VAL A 48 -7.31 0.36 2.02
CA VAL A 48 -8.73 0.18 2.30
C VAL A 48 -9.02 -1.30 2.35
N SER A 49 -9.55 -1.79 3.47
CA SER A 49 -9.91 -3.19 3.64
C SER A 49 -11.40 -3.39 3.37
N ARG A 50 -11.74 -4.35 2.49
CA ARG A 50 -13.13 -4.71 2.18
C ARG A 50 -13.26 -6.23 2.03
N GLY A 51 -13.60 -6.91 3.13
CA GLY A 51 -13.73 -8.36 3.14
C GLY A 51 -12.39 -9.04 2.87
N ASP A 52 -12.31 -9.83 1.80
CA ASP A 52 -11.11 -10.53 1.35
C ASP A 52 -10.24 -9.69 0.38
N GLN A 53 -10.49 -8.38 0.29
CA GLN A 53 -9.78 -7.47 -0.62
C GLN A 53 -9.12 -6.31 0.13
N LEU A 54 -7.97 -5.89 -0.37
CA LEU A 54 -7.33 -4.62 -0.06
C LEU A 54 -7.23 -3.76 -1.32
N TYR A 55 -7.43 -2.47 -1.14
CA TYR A 55 -7.06 -1.46 -2.12
C TYR A 55 -5.90 -0.65 -1.54
N ILE A 56 -4.79 -0.57 -2.25
CA ILE A 56 -3.58 0.11 -1.80
C ILE A 56 -3.25 1.22 -2.80
N ASP A 57 -3.27 2.46 -2.36
CA ASP A 57 -2.81 3.61 -3.15
C ASP A 57 -1.53 4.16 -2.50
N ILE A 58 -0.45 4.22 -3.28
CA ILE A 58 0.87 4.70 -2.86
C ILE A 58 1.20 5.91 -3.73
N ILE A 59 1.44 7.07 -3.11
CA ILE A 59 1.78 8.31 -3.81
C ILE A 59 2.96 9.00 -3.12
N GLY A 60 3.96 9.44 -3.88
CA GLY A 60 5.14 10.12 -3.33
C GLY A 60 6.29 10.28 -4.33
N PRO A 61 7.51 10.57 -3.84
CA PRO A 61 8.73 10.47 -4.64
C PRO A 61 8.92 9.04 -5.16
N GLU A 62 9.36 8.88 -6.42
CA GLU A 62 9.40 7.58 -7.08
C GLU A 62 10.25 6.53 -6.36
N GLU A 63 11.42 6.94 -5.86
CA GLU A 63 12.30 6.05 -5.09
C GLU A 63 11.63 5.52 -3.82
N GLU A 64 10.87 6.37 -3.13
CA GLU A 64 10.12 5.99 -1.94
C GLU A 64 8.95 5.06 -2.27
N VAL A 65 8.21 5.34 -3.36
CA VAL A 65 7.14 4.46 -3.83
C VAL A 65 7.70 3.08 -4.17
N ASN A 66 8.82 3.02 -4.90
CA ASN A 66 9.48 1.77 -5.24
C ASN A 66 9.99 1.02 -4.00
N SER A 67 10.48 1.74 -2.99
CA SER A 67 10.88 1.16 -1.70
C SER A 67 9.70 0.49 -0.97
N VAL A 68 8.53 1.14 -0.93
CA VAL A 68 7.31 0.54 -0.35
C VAL A 68 6.89 -0.71 -1.12
N LEU A 69 6.83 -0.64 -2.45
CA LEU A 69 6.46 -1.78 -3.28
C LEU A 69 7.41 -2.97 -3.08
N ALA A 70 8.71 -2.71 -3.00
CA ALA A 70 9.71 -3.74 -2.70
C ALA A 70 9.51 -4.33 -1.29
N GLY A 71 9.24 -3.48 -0.30
CA GLY A 71 9.00 -3.91 1.09
C GLY A 71 7.72 -4.73 1.29
N LEU A 72 6.73 -4.54 0.41
CA LEU A 72 5.47 -5.30 0.39
C LEU A 72 5.55 -6.62 -0.38
N ARG A 73 6.58 -6.84 -1.20
CA ARG A 73 6.69 -7.97 -2.13
C ARG A 73 6.44 -9.32 -1.47
N ASP A 74 6.99 -9.54 -0.28
CA ASP A 74 6.88 -10.83 0.43
C ASP A 74 5.57 -11.01 1.21
N CYS A 75 4.78 -9.94 1.32
CA CYS A 75 3.46 -9.94 1.96
C CYS A 75 2.32 -10.00 0.95
N LEU A 76 2.58 -9.59 -0.29
CA LEU A 76 1.63 -9.71 -1.39
C LEU A 76 1.59 -11.17 -1.91
N PRO A 77 0.40 -11.70 -2.23
CA PRO A 77 0.30 -13.02 -2.81
C PRO A 77 0.86 -13.02 -4.24
N LEU A 78 1.41 -14.16 -4.67
CA LEU A 78 1.92 -14.33 -6.05
C LEU A 78 0.82 -14.22 -7.12
N THR A 79 -0.44 -14.43 -6.72
CA THR A 79 -1.63 -14.30 -7.56
C THR A 79 -2.65 -13.43 -6.86
N GLY A 80 -3.52 -12.74 -7.60
CA GLY A 80 -4.54 -11.86 -7.01
C GLY A 80 -4.05 -10.46 -6.64
N VAL A 81 -2.91 -10.03 -7.17
CA VAL A 81 -2.47 -8.62 -7.17
C VAL A 81 -2.74 -8.05 -8.56
N TYR A 82 -3.51 -6.97 -8.62
CA TYR A 82 -3.83 -6.27 -9.85
C TYR A 82 -3.37 -4.82 -9.75
N VAL A 83 -2.54 -4.37 -10.70
CA VAL A 83 -2.17 -2.96 -10.78
C VAL A 83 -3.29 -2.21 -11.48
N ARG A 84 -4.09 -1.47 -10.70
CA ARG A 84 -5.20 -0.65 -11.22
C ARG A 84 -4.69 0.54 -12.01
N GLY A 85 -3.54 1.09 -11.64
CA GLY A 85 -2.93 2.20 -12.35
C GLY A 85 -1.54 2.54 -11.85
N MET A 86 -0.74 3.10 -12.76
CA MET A 86 0.62 3.56 -12.50
C MET A 86 0.83 4.84 -13.30
N ARG A 87 1.16 5.95 -12.62
CA ARG A 87 1.28 7.26 -13.26
C ARG A 87 2.32 8.13 -12.60
N ARG A 88 3.06 8.89 -13.41
CA ARG A 88 3.86 10.03 -12.96
C ARG A 88 2.98 11.27 -12.99
N LEU A 89 2.85 11.93 -11.85
CA LEU A 89 2.09 13.15 -11.61
C LEU A 89 3.05 14.34 -11.58
N GLY A 90 2.88 15.24 -12.55
CA GLY A 90 3.73 16.42 -12.73
C GLY A 90 5.00 16.12 -13.53
N SER A 91 5.25 16.97 -14.53
CA SER A 91 6.55 17.23 -15.15
C SER A 91 7.06 18.57 -14.63
#